data_AF-A0A7R9I6Z2-F1
#
_entry.id   AF-A0A7R9I6Z2-F1
#
_cell.length_a   1.000
_cell.length_b   1.000
_cell.length_c   1.000
_cell.angle_alpha   90.00
_cell.angle_beta   90.00
_cell.angle_gamma   90.00
#
_symmetry.space_group_name_H-M   'P 1'
#
loop_
_entity.id
_entity.type
_entity.pdbx_description
1 polymer ?
#
loop_
_entity_poly.entity_id
_entity_poly.type
_entity_poly.pdbx_seq_one_letter_code
_entity_poly.pdbx_strand_id
1 'polypeptide(L)'
;MVGDLVDVKETDRGSWVEASILNIYKDPQYLPEETPNNDGRVYCVRRLIVDEIVDCFVSLGEIRPRARIVLQFEDLHVGDTVMVNYNEEDPKARGHWYDLTVQHLDIVKKKKVVSGTLHFTRDSYLNNITITFSDEIMRIEGNKLREEMTEEERELMHTHIDFRPRAPICSKCCDHPRRRCRACSCYLCGGKDDPEKQILCDECDQAYHLGCLDPPLVNLPEMDE
;
A
#
# COMPACT_ATOMS: atom_id res chain seq x y z
N MET A 1 -11.10 -13.83 -9.60
CA MET A 1 -10.60 -14.80 -10.58
C MET A 1 -9.17 -14.48 -10.93
N VAL A 2 -8.51 -15.33 -11.72
CA VAL A 2 -7.21 -14.99 -12.30
C VAL A 2 -7.34 -13.72 -13.13
N GLY A 3 -6.45 -12.76 -12.89
CA GLY A 3 -6.45 -11.44 -13.51
C GLY A 3 -7.27 -10.37 -12.76
N ASP A 4 -7.97 -10.71 -11.68
CA ASP A 4 -8.68 -9.69 -10.88
C ASP A 4 -7.70 -8.83 -10.09
N LEU A 5 -8.00 -7.54 -10.02
CA LEU A 5 -7.34 -6.61 -9.09
C LEU A 5 -7.86 -6.82 -7.68
N VAL A 6 -6.93 -6.95 -6.74
CA VAL A 6 -7.18 -7.24 -5.33
C VAL A 6 -6.34 -6.34 -4.43
N ASP A 7 -6.75 -6.23 -3.18
CA ASP A 7 -5.89 -5.79 -2.10
C ASP A 7 -5.46 -7.02 -1.28
N VAL A 8 -4.17 -7.11 -0.98
CA VAL A 8 -3.58 -8.22 -0.22
C VAL A 8 -2.97 -7.68 1.06
N LYS A 9 -3.11 -8.45 2.14
CA LYS A 9 -2.61 -8.08 3.46
C LYS A 9 -1.14 -8.47 3.61
N GLU A 10 -0.31 -7.54 4.04
CA GLU A 10 1.09 -7.79 4.36
C GLU A 10 1.22 -8.37 5.76
N THR A 11 2.00 -9.45 5.90
CA THR A 11 2.15 -10.20 7.16
C THR A 11 3.02 -9.48 8.19
N ASP A 12 3.96 -8.64 7.75
CA ASP A 12 4.90 -7.91 8.60
C ASP A 12 4.24 -6.69 9.28
N ARG A 13 3.46 -5.92 8.52
CA ARG A 13 2.86 -4.65 8.97
C ARG A 13 1.36 -4.71 9.18
N GLY A 14 0.67 -5.69 8.57
CA GLY A 14 -0.79 -5.75 8.55
C GLY A 14 -1.44 -4.74 7.59
N SER A 15 -0.66 -4.06 6.75
CA SER A 15 -1.14 -3.14 5.72
C SER A 15 -1.76 -3.85 4.53
N TRP A 16 -2.64 -3.16 3.81
CA TRP A 16 -3.23 -3.61 2.56
C TRP A 16 -2.52 -2.98 1.37
N VAL A 17 -2.09 -3.80 0.42
CA VAL A 17 -1.37 -3.37 -0.79
C VAL A 17 -2.03 -3.87 -2.06
N GLU A 18 -1.88 -3.09 -3.13
CA GLU A 18 -2.31 -3.41 -4.48
C GLU A 18 -1.69 -4.71 -5.00
N ALA A 19 -2.53 -5.62 -5.50
CA ALA A 19 -2.09 -6.82 -6.17
C ALA A 19 -3.04 -7.27 -7.30
N SER A 20 -2.60 -8.26 -8.07
CA SER A 20 -3.43 -8.98 -9.04
C SER A 20 -3.33 -10.49 -8.82
N ILE A 21 -4.43 -11.22 -8.96
CA ILE A 21 -4.42 -12.68 -8.87
C ILE A 21 -3.77 -13.28 -10.11
N LEU A 22 -2.73 -14.09 -9.92
CA LEU A 22 -2.07 -14.84 -10.99
C LEU A 22 -2.68 -16.23 -11.15
N ASN A 23 -2.85 -16.96 -10.05
CA ASN A 23 -3.36 -18.33 -10.05
C ASN A 23 -4.15 -18.61 -8.77
N ILE A 24 -5.07 -19.58 -8.85
CA ILE A 24 -5.86 -20.05 -7.70
C ILE A 24 -5.68 -21.57 -7.63
N TYR A 25 -5.20 -22.04 -6.49
CA TYR A 25 -4.94 -23.44 -6.22
C TYR A 25 -5.92 -23.96 -5.17
N LYS A 26 -6.22 -25.26 -5.22
CA LYS A 26 -6.83 -25.95 -4.08
C LYS A 26 -5.75 -26.17 -3.03
N ASP A 27 -6.04 -25.87 -1.78
CA ASP A 27 -5.13 -26.14 -0.69
C ASP A 27 -5.10 -27.66 -0.41
N PRO A 28 -3.96 -28.36 -0.63
CA PRO A 28 -3.85 -29.78 -0.35
C PRO A 28 -3.88 -30.10 1.16
N GLN A 29 -3.65 -29.11 2.02
CA GLN A 29 -3.66 -29.22 3.48
C GLN A 29 -4.99 -28.75 4.09
N TYR A 30 -5.99 -28.43 3.25
CA TYR A 30 -7.29 -27.97 3.73
C TYR A 30 -7.94 -29.02 4.64
N LEU A 31 -8.01 -28.67 5.92
CA LEU A 31 -8.89 -29.30 6.87
C LEU A 31 -10.15 -28.43 6.95
N PRO A 32 -11.37 -28.99 6.85
CA PRO A 32 -12.63 -28.24 6.89
C PRO A 32 -12.95 -27.64 8.27
N GLU A 33 -11.94 -27.35 9.09
CA GLU A 33 -12.15 -26.60 10.33
C GLU A 33 -12.67 -25.21 9.98
N GLU A 34 -13.89 -24.95 10.42
CA GLU A 34 -14.75 -23.80 10.10
C GLU A 34 -14.11 -22.49 10.55
N THR A 35 -13.19 -21.96 9.76
CA THR A 35 -12.82 -20.56 9.86
C THR A 35 -13.53 -19.81 8.73
N PRO A 36 -14.26 -18.72 9.03
CA PRO A 36 -15.02 -17.97 8.01
C PRO A 36 -14.15 -17.38 6.89
N ASN A 37 -12.83 -17.42 7.07
CA ASN A 37 -11.82 -16.87 6.16
C ASN A 37 -10.99 -17.96 5.46
N ASN A 38 -11.49 -19.20 5.36
CA ASN A 38 -10.83 -20.28 4.64
C ASN A 38 -11.83 -20.98 3.70
N ASP A 39 -11.61 -20.87 2.39
CA ASP A 39 -12.40 -21.51 1.35
C ASP A 39 -11.70 -22.74 0.74
N GLY A 40 -10.65 -23.23 1.38
CA GLY A 40 -9.81 -24.32 0.89
C GLY A 40 -9.02 -23.97 -0.37
N ARG A 41 -8.76 -22.67 -0.59
CA ARG A 41 -7.97 -22.20 -1.72
C ARG A 41 -6.76 -21.40 -1.24
N VAL A 42 -5.71 -21.48 -2.05
CA VAL A 42 -4.55 -20.61 -1.94
C VAL A 42 -4.47 -19.76 -3.20
N TYR A 43 -4.33 -18.46 -3.00
CA TYR A 43 -4.26 -17.46 -4.05
C TYR A 43 -2.81 -17.08 -4.28
N CYS A 44 -2.30 -17.33 -5.49
CA CYS A 44 -1.01 -16.80 -5.93
C CYS A 44 -1.26 -15.41 -6.54
N VAL A 45 -0.64 -14.40 -5.95
CA VAL A 45 -0.88 -13.00 -6.28
C VAL A 45 0.44 -12.28 -6.50
N ARG A 46 0.40 -11.29 -7.39
CA ARG A 46 1.52 -10.39 -7.66
C ARG A 46 1.21 -9.02 -7.10
N ARG A 47 2.05 -8.53 -6.20
CA ARG A 47 1.98 -7.15 -5.71
C ARG A 47 2.37 -6.21 -6.83
N LEU A 48 1.64 -5.11 -6.97
CA LEU A 48 1.85 -4.13 -8.04
C LEU A 48 2.75 -2.97 -7.62
N ILE A 49 3.18 -2.95 -6.36
CA ILE A 49 3.92 -1.84 -5.73
C ILE A 49 5.15 -2.40 -5.01
N VAL A 50 6.01 -3.09 -5.74
CA VAL A 50 7.33 -3.46 -5.25
C VAL A 50 8.28 -3.37 -6.44
N ASP A 51 9.48 -2.81 -6.23
CA ASP A 51 10.54 -2.77 -7.24
C ASP A 51 11.01 -4.20 -7.62
N GLU A 52 10.74 -5.17 -6.75
CA GLU A 52 10.97 -6.60 -6.98
C GLU A 52 9.66 -7.34 -7.28
N ILE A 53 9.64 -8.07 -8.41
CA ILE A 53 8.50 -8.90 -8.79
C ILE A 53 8.55 -10.20 -7.97
N VAL A 54 7.93 -10.17 -6.79
CA VAL A 54 7.79 -11.34 -5.92
C VAL A 54 6.33 -11.80 -5.92
N ASP A 55 6.10 -13.01 -6.40
CA ASP A 55 4.81 -13.68 -6.31
C ASP A 55 4.63 -14.21 -4.88
N CYS A 56 3.46 -13.99 -4.29
CA CYS A 56 3.14 -14.42 -2.93
C CYS A 56 1.88 -15.27 -2.89
N PHE A 57 1.78 -16.12 -1.88
CA PHE A 57 0.67 -17.04 -1.66
C PHE A 57 -0.11 -16.58 -0.44
N VAL A 58 -1.41 -16.36 -0.60
CA VAL A 58 -2.29 -15.82 0.45
C VAL A 58 -3.57 -16.63 0.58
N SER A 59 -4.14 -16.63 1.77
CA SER A 59 -5.45 -17.24 2.08
C SER A 59 -6.61 -16.26 1.83
N LEU A 60 -7.86 -16.74 1.91
CA LEU A 60 -9.04 -15.88 1.76
C LEU A 60 -9.13 -14.77 2.81
N GLY A 61 -8.55 -14.97 4.00
CA GLY A 61 -8.48 -13.93 5.05
C GLY A 61 -7.48 -12.80 4.78
N GLU A 62 -6.61 -12.97 3.79
CA GLU A 62 -5.50 -12.06 3.48
C GLU A 62 -5.66 -11.40 2.10
N ILE A 63 -6.79 -11.61 1.44
CA ILE A 63 -7.12 -11.09 0.12
C ILE A 63 -8.55 -10.59 0.09
N ARG A 64 -8.76 -9.46 -0.60
CA ARG A 64 -10.10 -8.92 -0.86
C ARG A 64 -10.14 -8.21 -2.21
N PRO A 65 -11.33 -7.96 -2.78
CA PRO A 65 -11.44 -7.17 -3.99
C PRO A 65 -10.80 -5.79 -3.79
N ARG A 66 -10.14 -5.30 -4.84
CA ARG A 66 -9.51 -3.98 -4.86
C ARG A 66 -10.52 -2.91 -4.43
N ALA A 67 -10.19 -2.14 -3.39
CA ALA A 67 -10.99 -1.00 -2.97
C ALA A 67 -10.98 0.11 -4.03
N ARG A 68 -12.16 0.66 -4.35
CA ARG A 68 -12.33 1.59 -5.49
C ARG A 68 -13.08 2.87 -5.15
N ILE A 69 -13.84 2.84 -4.06
CA ILE A 69 -14.77 3.91 -3.73
C ILE A 69 -14.24 4.67 -2.52
N VAL A 70 -13.95 5.94 -2.74
CA VAL A 70 -13.73 6.92 -1.66
C VAL A 70 -15.10 7.28 -1.09
N LEU A 71 -15.27 7.05 0.22
CA LEU A 71 -16.49 7.37 0.94
C LEU A 71 -16.56 8.87 1.23
N GLN A 72 -17.73 9.46 1.07
CA GLN A 72 -17.97 10.79 1.61
C GLN A 72 -18.14 10.70 3.12
N PHE A 73 -17.78 11.76 3.84
CA PHE A 73 -17.91 11.79 5.30
C PHE A 73 -19.34 11.56 5.77
N GLU A 74 -20.31 12.03 4.99
CA GLU A 74 -21.74 11.87 5.24
C GLU A 74 -22.22 10.41 5.11
N ASP A 75 -21.45 9.56 4.41
CA ASP A 75 -21.73 8.13 4.26
C ASP A 75 -21.06 7.28 5.35
N LEU A 76 -20.25 7.88 6.23
CA LEU A 76 -19.57 7.20 7.32
C LEU A 76 -20.47 7.12 8.56
N HIS A 77 -20.46 5.95 9.20
CA HIS A 77 -21.19 5.69 10.43
C HIS A 77 -20.27 5.10 11.50
N VAL A 78 -20.60 5.39 12.76
CA VAL A 78 -19.92 4.74 13.89
C VAL A 78 -20.18 3.24 13.85
N GLY A 79 -19.13 2.45 13.94
CA GLY A 79 -19.15 0.99 13.79
C GLY A 79 -18.71 0.50 12.41
N ASP A 80 -18.62 1.37 11.40
CA ASP A 80 -18.13 0.99 10.08
C ASP A 80 -16.67 0.55 10.14
N THR A 81 -16.33 -0.50 9.39
CA THR A 81 -14.94 -0.86 9.12
C THR A 81 -14.58 -0.34 7.73
N VAL A 82 -13.64 0.60 7.69
CA VAL A 82 -13.22 1.30 6.47
C VAL A 82 -11.70 1.20 6.31
N MET A 83 -11.22 1.37 5.09
CA MET A 83 -9.78 1.36 4.82
C MET A 83 -9.26 2.80 4.82
N VAL A 84 -8.20 3.06 5.59
CA VAL A 84 -7.65 4.40 5.82
C VAL A 84 -6.15 4.42 5.65
N ASN A 85 -5.60 5.58 5.30
CA ASN A 85 -4.16 5.79 5.34
C ASN A 85 -3.73 6.25 6.75
N TYR A 86 -2.71 5.58 7.30
CA TYR A 86 -2.12 5.95 8.58
C TYR A 86 -0.62 5.68 8.58
N ASN A 87 0.13 6.50 9.31
CA ASN A 87 1.56 6.33 9.52
C ASN A 87 1.81 6.17 11.02
N GLU A 88 2.36 5.02 11.40
CA GLU A 88 2.60 4.65 12.80
C GLU A 88 3.66 5.55 13.45
N GLU A 89 4.69 5.94 12.70
CA GLU A 89 5.81 6.74 13.19
C GLU A 89 5.46 8.23 13.24
N ASP A 90 4.75 8.74 12.24
CA ASP A 90 4.30 10.13 12.17
C ASP A 90 2.83 10.20 11.72
N PRO A 91 1.84 10.27 12.64
CA PRO A 91 0.42 10.30 12.31
C PRO A 91 -0.03 11.47 11.42
N LYS A 92 0.81 12.50 11.24
CA LYS A 92 0.54 13.63 10.34
C LYS A 92 1.06 13.40 8.93
N ALA A 93 1.96 12.45 8.75
CA ALA A 93 2.48 12.05 7.45
C ALA A 93 1.62 10.94 6.83
N ARG A 94 1.76 10.79 5.52
CA ARG A 94 1.19 9.66 4.79
C ARG A 94 1.97 8.40 5.15
N GLY A 95 1.27 7.29 5.28
CA GLY A 95 1.85 5.98 5.58
C GLY A 95 1.20 4.90 4.72
N HIS A 96 0.80 3.82 5.36
CA HIS A 96 0.23 2.64 4.72
C HIS A 96 -1.28 2.58 4.89
N TRP A 97 -1.92 1.65 4.19
CA TRP A 97 -3.36 1.48 4.20
C TRP A 97 -3.74 0.37 5.18
N TYR A 98 -4.63 0.67 6.12
CA TYR A 98 -5.05 -0.24 7.19
C TYR A 98 -6.56 -0.23 7.33
N ASP A 99 -7.09 -1.23 8.03
CA ASP A 99 -8.50 -1.24 8.40
C ASP A 99 -8.71 -0.44 9.70
N LEU A 100 -9.76 0.37 9.72
CA LEU A 100 -10.17 1.17 10.86
C LEU A 100 -11.63 0.87 11.19
N THR A 101 -11.91 0.56 12.45
CA THR A 101 -13.28 0.63 12.96
C THR A 101 -13.58 2.03 13.46
N VAL A 102 -14.50 2.73 12.80
CA VAL A 102 -14.93 4.09 13.13
C VAL A 102 -15.61 4.08 14.49
N GLN A 103 -15.15 4.94 15.40
CA GLN A 103 -15.76 5.09 16.74
C GLN A 103 -16.33 6.48 16.96
N HIS A 104 -15.72 7.52 16.39
CA HIS A 104 -16.21 8.88 16.50
C HIS A 104 -16.12 9.62 15.15
N LEU A 105 -17.18 10.38 14.87
CA LEU A 105 -17.30 11.27 13.73
C LEU A 105 -17.72 12.63 14.27
N ASP A 106 -16.95 13.68 13.96
CA ASP A 106 -17.23 15.04 14.44
C ASP A 106 -16.85 16.08 13.39
N ILE A 107 -17.42 17.28 13.51
CA ILE A 107 -17.10 18.44 12.68
C ILE A 107 -16.65 19.59 13.59
N VAL A 108 -15.34 19.72 13.76
CA VAL A 108 -14.74 20.75 14.64
C VAL A 108 -14.21 21.90 13.78
N LYS A 109 -14.78 23.11 13.93
CA LYS A 109 -14.36 24.31 13.17
C LYS A 109 -14.35 24.07 11.65
N LYS A 110 -15.39 23.42 11.11
CA LYS A 110 -15.52 22.98 9.70
C LYS A 110 -14.54 21.89 9.25
N LYS A 111 -13.66 21.39 10.14
CA LYS A 111 -12.82 20.23 9.84
C LYS A 111 -13.55 18.96 10.24
N LYS A 112 -13.74 18.07 9.27
CA LYS A 112 -14.25 16.70 9.47
C LYS A 112 -13.19 15.90 10.24
N VAL A 113 -13.59 15.28 11.34
CA VAL A 113 -12.72 14.49 12.22
C VAL A 113 -13.28 13.08 12.27
N VAL A 114 -12.42 12.11 11.94
CA VAL A 114 -12.74 10.67 12.02
C VAL A 114 -11.74 10.05 12.97
N SER A 115 -12.22 9.34 13.99
CA SER A 115 -11.36 8.59 14.91
C SER A 115 -11.91 7.20 15.21
N GLY A 116 -11.01 6.30 15.59
CA GLY A 116 -11.36 4.89 15.74
C GLY A 116 -10.21 4.01 16.18
N THR A 117 -10.44 2.70 16.05
CA THR A 117 -9.44 1.66 16.30
C THR A 117 -8.84 1.18 14.98
N LEU A 118 -7.53 1.35 14.82
CA LEU A 118 -6.76 0.86 13.66
C LEU A 118 -6.35 -0.59 13.90
N HIS A 119 -6.53 -1.46 12.92
CA HIS A 119 -6.22 -2.88 13.02
C HIS A 119 -5.04 -3.26 12.13
N PHE A 120 -3.96 -3.76 12.74
CA PHE A 120 -2.83 -4.35 12.03
C PHE A 120 -3.06 -5.84 11.80
N THR A 121 -3.26 -6.58 12.89
CA THR A 121 -3.55 -8.01 12.88
C THR A 121 -4.74 -8.31 13.79
N ARG A 122 -5.11 -9.59 13.94
CA ARG A 122 -6.20 -9.98 14.84
C ARG A 122 -5.97 -9.51 16.29
N ASP A 123 -4.72 -9.51 16.73
CA ASP A 123 -4.34 -9.24 18.12
C ASP A 123 -3.52 -7.95 18.29
N SER A 124 -3.27 -7.22 17.19
CA SER A 124 -2.49 -5.97 17.18
C SER A 124 -3.31 -4.82 16.60
N TYR A 125 -3.58 -3.82 17.44
CA TYR A 125 -4.41 -2.66 17.09
C TYR A 125 -4.00 -1.40 17.88
N LEU A 126 -4.34 -0.22 17.34
CA LEU A 126 -4.21 1.07 18.01
C LEU A 126 -5.59 1.70 18.23
N ASN A 127 -5.91 2.02 19.48
CA ASN A 127 -7.19 2.65 19.83
C ASN A 127 -7.10 4.18 19.80
N ASN A 128 -8.26 4.81 19.60
CA ASN A 128 -8.43 6.27 19.69
C ASN A 128 -7.52 7.07 18.75
N ILE A 129 -7.17 6.50 17.59
CA ILE A 129 -6.40 7.23 16.59
C ILE A 129 -7.29 8.19 15.81
N THR A 130 -6.74 9.32 15.36
CA THR A 130 -7.45 10.28 14.51
C THR A 130 -6.87 10.26 13.11
N ILE A 131 -7.73 10.18 12.10
CA ILE A 131 -7.32 10.09 10.71
C ILE A 131 -7.01 11.49 10.16
N THR A 132 -5.79 11.62 9.61
CA THR A 132 -5.33 12.86 8.99
C THR A 132 -5.95 13.07 7.60
N PHE A 133 -6.04 12.00 6.80
CA PHE A 133 -6.55 12.01 5.42
C PHE A 133 -8.02 11.55 5.37
N SER A 134 -8.91 12.34 5.99
CA SER A 134 -10.35 11.99 6.11
C SER A 134 -11.13 12.03 4.79
N ASP A 135 -10.54 12.62 3.75
CA ASP A 135 -11.05 12.73 2.39
C ASP A 135 -10.65 11.55 1.48
N GLU A 136 -9.83 10.63 1.98
CA GLU A 136 -9.34 9.46 1.25
C GLU A 136 -9.77 8.13 1.92
N ILE A 137 -10.80 8.17 2.76
CA ILE A 137 -11.33 6.98 3.41
C ILE A 137 -12.03 6.12 2.36
N MET A 138 -11.60 4.87 2.24
CA MET A 138 -12.05 3.95 1.21
C MET A 138 -13.01 2.91 1.77
N ARG A 139 -14.01 2.55 0.98
CA ARG A 139 -14.89 1.42 1.27
C ARG A 139 -14.10 0.11 1.16
N ILE A 140 -14.29 -0.77 2.14
CA ILE A 140 -13.82 -2.15 2.05
C ILE A 140 -14.84 -2.95 1.24
N GLU A 141 -14.39 -3.51 0.12
CA GLU A 141 -15.24 -4.36 -0.71
C GLU A 141 -15.27 -5.78 -0.12
N GLY A 142 -16.47 -6.31 0.08
CA GLY A 142 -16.66 -7.67 0.60
C GLY A 142 -16.45 -8.74 -0.48
N ASN A 143 -16.03 -9.94 -0.05
CA ASN A 143 -16.00 -11.12 -0.92
C ASN A 143 -17.44 -11.52 -1.26
N LYS A 144 -17.81 -11.44 -2.53
CA LYS A 144 -19.10 -11.94 -3.05
C LYS A 144 -18.88 -13.22 -3.84
N LEU A 145 -19.83 -14.15 -3.76
CA LEU A 145 -19.83 -15.28 -4.68
C LEU A 145 -20.07 -14.78 -6.10
N ARG A 146 -19.48 -15.46 -7.07
CA ARG A 146 -19.56 -15.04 -8.48
C ARG A 146 -21.01 -14.93 -8.97
N GLU A 147 -21.89 -15.80 -8.50
CA GLU A 147 -23.31 -15.83 -8.86
C GLU A 147 -24.09 -14.63 -8.30
N GLU A 148 -23.55 -13.99 -7.26
CA GLU A 148 -24.15 -12.82 -6.59
C GLU A 148 -23.62 -11.50 -7.17
N MET A 149 -22.61 -11.56 -8.04
CA MET A 149 -22.01 -10.39 -8.67
C MET A 149 -22.79 -9.96 -9.92
N THR A 150 -23.04 -8.66 -10.02
CA THR A 150 -23.51 -8.04 -11.26
C THR A 150 -22.42 -8.04 -12.32
N GLU A 151 -22.81 -7.92 -13.61
CA GLU A 151 -21.82 -7.83 -14.70
C GLU A 151 -20.94 -6.58 -14.57
N GLU A 152 -21.51 -5.46 -14.11
CA GLU A 152 -20.79 -4.21 -13.84
C GLU A 152 -19.69 -4.42 -12.77
N GLU A 153 -20.02 -5.09 -11.66
CA GLU A 153 -19.03 -5.42 -10.62
C GLU A 153 -17.90 -6.30 -11.16
N ARG A 154 -18.23 -7.23 -12.06
CA ARG A 154 -17.23 -8.12 -12.69
C ARG A 154 -16.33 -7.38 -13.66
N GLU A 155 -16.87 -6.49 -14.46
CA GLU A 155 -16.08 -5.67 -15.39
C GLU A 155 -15.15 -4.73 -14.63
N LEU A 156 -15.65 -4.15 -13.53
CA LEU A 156 -14.83 -3.35 -12.64
C LEU A 156 -13.60 -4.15 -12.20
N MET A 157 -13.72 -5.40 -11.73
CA MET A 157 -12.57 -6.21 -11.24
C MET A 157 -11.35 -6.26 -12.17
N HIS A 158 -11.54 -6.12 -13.49
CA HIS A 158 -10.47 -6.11 -14.50
C HIS A 158 -10.14 -4.73 -15.09
N THR A 159 -10.92 -3.70 -14.74
CA THR A 159 -10.67 -2.33 -15.19
C THR A 159 -9.47 -1.76 -14.47
N HIS A 160 -8.53 -1.17 -15.23
CA HIS A 160 -7.37 -0.48 -14.67
C HIS A 160 -7.81 0.69 -13.78
N ILE A 161 -7.25 0.76 -12.57
CA ILE A 161 -7.47 1.86 -11.62
C ILE A 161 -6.11 2.44 -11.27
N ASP A 162 -6.07 3.75 -11.05
CA ASP A 162 -4.89 4.41 -10.51
C ASP A 162 -4.48 3.81 -9.16
N PHE A 163 -3.17 3.87 -8.90
CA PHE A 163 -2.62 3.47 -7.62
C PHE A 163 -3.07 4.42 -6.52
N ARG A 164 -3.29 3.88 -5.31
CA ARG A 164 -3.54 4.74 -4.15
C ARG A 164 -2.29 5.60 -3.89
N PRO A 165 -2.47 6.85 -3.43
CA PRO A 165 -1.33 7.67 -3.11
C PRO A 165 -0.54 7.07 -1.94
N ARG A 166 0.78 7.01 -2.12
CA ARG A 166 1.72 6.42 -1.18
C ARG A 166 2.50 7.48 -0.43
N ALA A 167 3.04 7.11 0.72
CA ALA A 167 4.04 7.92 1.40
C ALA A 167 5.15 8.26 0.40
N PRO A 168 5.58 9.52 0.32
CA PRO A 168 6.71 9.86 -0.53
C PRO A 168 7.95 9.15 -0.02
N ILE A 169 8.75 8.58 -0.92
CA ILE A 169 10.06 7.98 -0.63
C ILE A 169 10.93 9.04 0.05
N CYS A 170 10.86 10.29 -0.44
CA CYS A 170 11.59 11.41 0.15
C CYS A 170 10.67 12.44 0.80
N SER A 171 10.74 12.53 2.14
CA SER A 171 10.06 13.58 2.92
C SER A 171 10.54 15.00 2.62
N LYS A 172 11.78 15.19 2.12
CA LYS A 172 12.34 16.53 1.84
C LYS A 172 11.83 17.14 0.55
N CYS A 173 11.65 16.35 -0.50
CA CYS A 173 11.20 16.83 -1.80
C CYS A 173 9.79 16.37 -2.18
N CYS A 174 9.17 15.50 -1.37
CA CYS A 174 7.87 14.89 -1.62
C CYS A 174 7.78 14.24 -3.01
N ASP A 175 8.89 13.61 -3.43
CA ASP A 175 9.10 12.97 -4.73
C ASP A 175 8.80 13.83 -5.96
N HIS A 176 8.73 15.15 -5.80
CA HIS A 176 8.52 16.04 -6.93
C HIS A 176 9.65 15.88 -7.97
N PRO A 177 9.35 15.49 -9.22
CA PRO A 177 10.37 15.08 -10.19
C PRO A 177 11.29 16.24 -10.58
N ARG A 178 10.77 17.47 -10.59
CA ARG A 178 11.52 18.68 -10.93
C ARG A 178 12.25 19.33 -9.75
N ARG A 179 12.02 18.86 -8.52
CA ARG A 179 12.62 19.45 -7.32
C ARG A 179 13.96 18.78 -7.05
N ARG A 180 15.04 19.55 -7.13
CA ARG A 180 16.37 19.07 -6.73
C ARG A 180 16.37 18.69 -5.25
N CYS A 181 16.95 17.54 -4.93
CA CYS A 181 16.97 16.99 -3.58
C CYS A 181 18.27 16.24 -3.32
N ARG A 182 19.09 16.75 -2.40
CA ARG A 182 20.34 16.09 -1.96
C ARG A 182 20.10 14.95 -0.96
N ALA A 183 18.87 14.77 -0.50
CA ALA A 183 18.52 13.74 0.47
C ALA A 183 18.07 12.42 -0.18
N CYS A 184 17.58 12.44 -1.42
CA CYS A 184 17.10 11.23 -2.12
C CYS A 184 17.69 11.07 -3.52
N SER A 185 18.72 11.85 -3.83
CA SER A 185 19.40 11.84 -5.12
C SER A 185 20.81 12.37 -4.89
N CYS A 186 21.54 12.71 -5.96
CA CYS A 186 22.95 13.06 -5.85
C CYS A 186 23.20 14.11 -4.76
N TYR A 187 24.03 13.76 -3.77
CA TYR A 187 24.33 14.59 -2.61
C TYR A 187 24.99 15.92 -3.00
N LEU A 188 25.72 15.95 -4.12
CA LEU A 188 26.45 17.12 -4.59
C LEU A 188 25.53 18.09 -5.36
N CYS A 189 24.88 17.63 -6.43
CA CYS A 189 24.10 18.48 -7.33
C CYS A 189 22.59 18.50 -6.99
N GLY A 190 22.07 17.46 -6.34
CA GLY A 190 20.66 17.25 -6.05
C GLY A 190 19.77 16.97 -7.27
N GLY A 191 20.34 16.82 -8.47
CA GLY A 191 19.60 16.51 -9.69
C GLY A 191 19.12 15.06 -9.68
N LYS A 192 17.89 14.81 -10.14
CA LYS A 192 17.27 13.48 -10.23
C LYS A 192 17.40 12.84 -11.62
N ASP A 193 18.24 13.43 -12.46
CA ASP A 193 18.50 13.00 -13.82
C ASP A 193 19.45 11.79 -13.81
N ASP A 194 19.50 11.00 -14.88
CA ASP A 194 20.46 9.90 -15.06
C ASP A 194 20.57 8.90 -13.88
N PRO A 195 19.48 8.25 -13.43
CA PRO A 195 19.52 7.30 -12.31
C PRO A 195 20.46 6.11 -12.57
N GLU A 196 20.63 5.72 -13.83
CA GLU A 196 21.56 4.65 -14.26
C GLU A 196 23.04 5.00 -14.03
N LYS A 197 23.37 6.28 -13.87
CA LYS A 197 24.74 6.79 -13.62
C LYS A 197 24.91 7.29 -12.19
N GLN A 198 24.09 6.78 -11.27
CA GLN A 198 24.13 7.10 -9.86
C GLN A 198 24.67 5.89 -9.07
N ILE A 199 25.59 6.13 -8.15
CA ILE A 199 26.09 5.13 -7.20
C ILE A 199 25.67 5.50 -5.78
N LEU A 200 25.52 4.49 -4.94
CA LEU A 200 25.24 4.64 -3.52
C LEU A 200 26.53 4.35 -2.75
N CYS A 201 26.87 5.19 -1.77
CA CYS A 201 28.02 4.95 -0.90
C CYS A 201 27.61 4.05 0.26
N ASP A 202 28.22 2.87 0.38
CA ASP A 202 27.86 1.88 1.40
C ASP A 202 28.12 2.36 2.85
N GLU A 203 29.04 3.31 3.06
CA GLU A 203 29.37 3.81 4.40
C GLU A 203 28.37 4.85 4.92
N CYS A 204 27.80 5.68 4.03
CA CYS A 204 26.97 6.81 4.43
C CYS A 204 25.56 6.83 3.82
N ASP A 205 25.24 5.84 2.98
CA ASP A 205 23.96 5.66 2.29
C ASP A 205 23.56 6.90 1.44
N GLN A 206 24.55 7.69 1.01
CA GLN A 206 24.34 8.85 0.16
C GLN A 206 24.60 8.51 -1.30
N ALA A 207 23.75 9.03 -2.17
CA ALA A 207 23.86 8.81 -3.59
C ALA A 207 24.71 9.87 -4.28
N TYR A 208 25.44 9.49 -5.34
CA TYR A 208 26.31 10.36 -6.12
C TYR A 208 26.20 10.03 -7.60
N HIS A 209 26.13 11.04 -8.47
CA HIS A 209 26.36 10.81 -9.90
C HIS A 209 27.84 10.52 -10.14
N LEU A 210 28.13 9.57 -11.02
CA LEU A 210 29.49 9.27 -11.47
C LEU A 210 30.24 10.53 -11.93
N GLY A 211 29.55 11.40 -12.68
CA GLY A 211 30.11 12.66 -13.18
C GLY A 211 30.22 13.80 -12.14
N CYS A 212 29.61 13.68 -10.97
CA CYS A 212 29.72 14.67 -9.89
C CYS A 212 30.89 14.38 -8.93
N LEU A 213 31.46 13.17 -8.98
CA LEU A 213 32.61 12.79 -8.17
C LEU A 213 33.87 13.55 -8.61
N ASP A 214 34.85 13.61 -7.71
CA ASP A 214 36.17 14.19 -7.98
C ASP A 214 37.26 13.15 -7.64
N PRO A 215 37.92 12.53 -8.64
CA PRO A 215 37.72 12.73 -10.08
C PRO A 215 36.40 12.12 -10.61
N PRO A 216 35.83 12.64 -11.73
CA PRO A 216 34.61 12.10 -12.31
C PRO A 216 34.81 10.67 -12.83
N LEU A 217 33.92 9.76 -12.46
CA LEU A 217 33.90 8.40 -12.97
C LEU A 217 33.08 8.34 -14.26
N VAL A 218 33.51 7.51 -15.20
CA VAL A 218 32.79 7.28 -16.48
C VAL A 218 31.95 6.01 -16.41
N ASN A 219 32.47 4.99 -15.72
CA ASN A 219 31.82 3.70 -15.54
C ASN A 219 31.69 3.41 -14.04
N LEU A 220 30.76 2.51 -13.70
CA LEU A 220 30.71 1.92 -12.37
C LEU A 220 32.06 1.23 -12.08
N PRO A 221 32.60 1.35 -10.86
CA PRO A 221 33.79 0.61 -10.47
C PRO A 221 33.53 -0.90 -10.62
N GLU A 222 34.53 -1.64 -11.12
CA GLU A 222 34.47 -3.09 -11.16
C GLU A 222 34.41 -3.60 -9.72
N MET A 223 33.51 -4.54 -9.44
CA MET A 223 33.48 -5.20 -8.13
C MET A 223 34.73 -6.07 -8.03
N ASP A 224 35.68 -5.68 -7.18
CA ASP A 224 36.80 -6.55 -6.83
C ASP A 224 36.24 -7.75 -6.03
N GLU A 225 36.44 -8.97 -6.55
CA GLU A 225 36.13 -10.25 -5.87
C GLU A 225 36.99 -10.48 -4.62
#